data_AF-A0A0K2TSZ8-F1
#
_entry.id   AF-A0A0K2TSZ8-F1
#
_cell.length_a   1.000
_cell.length_b   1.000
_cell.length_c   1.000
_cell.angle_alpha   90.00
_cell.angle_beta   90.00
_cell.angle_gamma   90.00
#
_symmetry.space_group_name_H-M   'P 1'
#
loop_
_entity.id
_entity.type
_entity.pdbx_description
1 polymer ?
#
loop_
_entity_poly.entity_id
_entity_poly.type
_entity_poly.pdbx_seq_one_letter_code
_entity_poly.pdbx_strand_id
1 'polypeptide(L)'
;AGTSGNIEKHDALCILPLNIVNEKIYIFVWFWLLFLGALSFLILIYRVVIVFSPYVRALVLRMRYRRVKRECIDMVIGKSYVGDWFLIYLLGQNIDSVIFKDVLHELAKKLGYRSRDIGET
;
A
#
# COMPACT_ATOMS: atom_id res chain seq x y z
N ALA A 1 63.07 -14.71 40.28
CA ALA A 1 62.31 -13.45 40.14
C ALA A 1 61.13 -13.72 39.22
N GLY A 2 59.91 -13.59 39.71
CA GLY A 2 58.68 -13.78 38.95
C GLY A 2 57.58 -13.05 39.71
N THR A 3 57.55 -11.74 39.57
CA THR A 3 56.63 -10.86 40.32
C THR A 3 55.22 -11.03 39.79
N SER A 4 54.36 -11.46 40.72
CA SER A 4 52.90 -11.34 40.77
C SER A 4 52.17 -11.07 39.46
N GLY A 5 51.33 -12.04 39.08
CA GLY A 5 50.21 -11.79 38.20
C GLY A 5 49.35 -10.65 38.73
N ASN A 6 49.20 -9.63 37.91
CA ASN A 6 47.96 -8.88 37.85
C ASN A 6 47.38 -9.13 36.46
N ILE A 7 46.17 -9.68 36.45
CA ILE A 7 45.30 -9.69 35.30
C ILE A 7 44.92 -8.22 35.09
N GLU A 8 45.74 -7.49 34.36
CA GLU A 8 45.37 -6.18 33.83
C GLU A 8 44.30 -6.46 32.79
N LYS A 9 43.05 -6.42 33.27
CA LYS A 9 41.84 -6.68 32.52
C LYS A 9 41.90 -5.92 31.21
N HIS A 10 41.74 -6.65 30.12
CA HIS A 10 41.26 -6.11 28.86
C HIS A 10 39.87 -5.48 29.09
N ASP A 11 39.80 -4.29 29.67
CA ASP A 11 38.62 -3.43 29.64
C ASP A 11 39.02 -1.98 29.27
N ALA A 12 40.17 -1.81 28.61
CA ALA A 12 40.49 -0.63 27.81
C ALA A 12 39.68 -0.58 26.49
N LEU A 13 38.50 -1.20 26.47
CA LEU A 13 37.55 -1.22 25.36
C LEU A 13 36.19 -0.69 25.85
N CYS A 14 36.05 0.63 25.79
CA CYS A 14 35.01 1.24 24.97
C CYS A 14 33.55 0.79 25.15
N ILE A 15 33.10 0.48 26.37
CA ILE A 15 31.67 0.37 26.67
C ILE A 15 30.98 1.75 26.77
N LEU A 16 31.74 2.83 27.02
CA LEU A 16 31.18 4.19 27.11
C LEU A 16 30.99 4.88 25.73
N PRO A 17 31.90 4.78 24.74
CA PRO A 17 31.64 5.25 23.38
C PRO A 17 30.55 4.45 22.68
N LEU A 18 30.49 3.13 22.92
CA LEU A 18 29.43 2.29 22.36
C LEU A 18 28.06 2.65 22.96
N ASN A 19 27.99 2.93 24.27
CA ASN A 19 26.76 3.38 24.91
C ASN A 19 26.33 4.79 24.46
N ILE A 20 27.27 5.73 24.27
CA ILE A 20 26.95 7.09 23.80
C ILE A 20 26.50 7.08 22.32
N VAL A 21 27.16 6.29 21.47
CA VAL A 21 26.78 6.13 20.05
C VAL A 21 25.45 5.40 19.96
N ASN A 22 25.24 4.35 20.76
CA ASN A 22 23.97 3.64 20.85
C ASN A 22 22.83 4.57 21.32
N GLU A 23 23.09 5.42 22.32
CA GLU A 23 22.11 6.40 22.79
C GLU A 23 21.69 7.36 21.67
N LYS A 24 22.62 7.89 20.87
CA LYS A 24 22.29 8.85 19.81
C LYS A 24 21.67 8.18 18.57
N ILE A 25 22.16 7.02 18.15
CA ILE A 25 21.60 6.30 16.99
C ILE A 25 20.22 5.73 17.29
N TYR A 26 19.99 5.24 18.52
CA TYR A 26 18.71 4.69 18.92
C TYR A 26 17.63 5.76 18.90
N ILE A 27 17.92 6.96 19.43
CA ILE A 27 16.98 8.09 19.38
C ILE A 27 16.67 8.48 17.92
N PHE A 28 17.67 8.55 17.04
CA PHE A 28 17.45 8.86 15.62
C PHE A 28 16.60 7.79 14.92
N VAL A 29 16.94 6.51 15.08
CA VAL A 29 16.20 5.38 14.50
C VAL A 29 14.80 5.29 15.07
N TRP A 30 14.60 5.60 16.35
CA TRP A 30 13.30 5.60 17.00
C TRP A 30 12.36 6.65 16.39
N PHE A 31 12.84 7.90 16.21
CA PHE A 31 12.06 8.93 15.52
C PHE A 31 11.80 8.58 14.05
N TRP A 32 12.81 8.04 13.37
CA TRP A 32 12.68 7.59 11.99
C TRP A 32 11.64 6.46 11.84
N LEU A 33 11.66 5.49 12.76
CA LEU A 33 10.71 4.37 12.77
C LEU A 33 9.30 4.85 13.14
N LEU A 34 9.17 5.81 14.06
CA LEU A 34 7.89 6.44 14.38
C LEU A 34 7.32 7.17 13.16
N PHE A 35 8.15 7.90 12.43
CA PHE A 35 7.77 8.59 11.19
C PHE A 35 7.34 7.60 10.09
N LEU A 36 8.16 6.58 9.80
CA LEU A 36 7.83 5.53 8.84
C LEU A 36 6.57 4.75 9.26
N GLY A 37 6.41 4.48 10.55
CA GLY A 37 5.24 3.83 11.12
C GLY A 37 3.98 4.68 10.93
N ALA A 38 4.05 5.99 11.21
CA ALA A 38 2.95 6.92 10.99
C ALA A 38 2.57 7.00 9.50
N LEU A 39 3.54 7.12 8.60
CA LEU A 39 3.27 7.11 7.15
C LEU A 39 2.61 5.81 6.70
N SER A 40 3.13 4.66 7.17
CA SER A 40 2.56 3.36 6.85
C SER A 40 1.13 3.22 7.37
N PHE A 41 0.88 3.68 8.60
CA PHE A 41 -0.43 3.67 9.22
C PHE A 41 -1.43 4.56 8.46
N LEU A 42 -1.01 5.76 8.04
CA LEU A 42 -1.82 6.64 7.19
C LEU A 42 -2.18 5.98 5.85
N ILE A 43 -1.23 5.29 5.22
CA ILE A 43 -1.48 4.54 3.97
C ILE A 43 -2.47 3.39 4.21
N LEU A 44 -2.35 2.68 5.33
CA LEU A 44 -3.27 1.61 5.70
C LEU A 44 -4.68 2.14 5.94
N ILE A 45 -4.84 3.23 6.71
CA ILE A 45 -6.13 3.89 6.90
C ILE A 45 -6.71 4.30 5.55
N TYR A 46 -5.91 4.93 4.69
CA TYR A 46 -6.34 5.31 3.35
C TYR A 46 -6.85 4.11 2.54
N ARG A 47 -6.12 2.99 2.55
CA ARG A 47 -6.56 1.74 1.90
C ARG A 47 -7.86 1.21 2.51
N VAL A 48 -7.98 1.20 3.84
CA VAL A 48 -9.17 0.74 4.55
C VAL A 48 -10.38 1.59 4.17
N VAL A 49 -10.27 2.92 4.22
CA VAL A 49 -11.34 3.86 3.85
C VAL A 49 -11.79 3.64 2.40
N ILE A 50 -10.86 3.38 1.47
CA ILE A 50 -11.19 3.04 0.08
C ILE A 50 -11.97 1.73 -0.03
N VAL A 51 -11.59 0.70 0.74
CA VAL A 51 -12.25 -0.61 0.72
C VAL A 51 -13.66 -0.52 1.30
N PHE A 52 -13.84 0.21 2.40
CA PHE A 52 -15.14 0.37 3.05
C PHE A 52 -16.08 1.31 2.30
N SER A 53 -15.56 2.35 1.63
CA SER A 53 -16.39 3.35 0.98
C SER A 53 -16.43 3.18 -0.55
N PRO A 54 -17.54 2.66 -1.12
CA PRO A 54 -17.70 2.55 -2.57
C PRO A 54 -17.68 3.90 -3.29
N TYR A 55 -18.00 4.99 -2.58
CA TYR A 55 -17.94 6.35 -3.11
C TYR A 55 -16.49 6.82 -3.33
N VAL A 56 -15.61 6.56 -2.36
CA VAL A 56 -14.18 6.92 -2.46
C VAL A 56 -13.50 6.05 -3.51
N ARG A 57 -13.92 4.79 -3.61
CA ARG A 57 -13.45 3.84 -4.63
C ARG A 57 -13.75 4.32 -6.05
N ALA A 58 -14.94 4.86 -6.29
CA ALA A 58 -15.28 5.50 -7.57
C ALA A 58 -14.50 6.81 -7.77
N LEU A 59 -14.29 7.61 -6.71
CA LEU A 59 -13.54 8.86 -6.77
C LEU A 59 -12.05 8.65 -7.10
N VAL A 60 -11.40 7.64 -6.51
CA VAL A 60 -9.99 7.30 -6.77
C VAL A 60 -9.79 6.82 -8.20
N LEU A 61 -10.68 5.95 -8.69
CA LEU A 61 -10.69 5.57 -10.11
C LEU A 61 -10.91 6.80 -11.01
N ARG A 62 -11.86 7.67 -10.66
CA ARG A 62 -12.14 8.91 -11.41
C ARG A 62 -10.96 9.88 -11.42
N MET A 63 -10.26 10.04 -10.30
CA MET A 63 -9.09 10.93 -10.19
C MET A 63 -7.88 10.38 -10.96
N ARG A 64 -7.61 9.08 -10.84
CA ARG A 64 -6.47 8.44 -11.53
C ARG A 64 -6.71 8.27 -13.03
N TYR A 65 -7.96 8.11 -13.45
CA TYR A 65 -8.34 7.90 -14.84
C TYR A 65 -9.30 8.97 -15.37
N ARG A 66 -8.93 10.26 -15.23
CA ARG A 66 -9.69 11.40 -15.80
C ARG A 66 -10.02 11.25 -17.31
N ARG A 67 -9.31 10.38 -18.04
CA ARG A 67 -9.49 10.10 -19.48
C ARG A 67 -10.48 8.96 -19.82
N VAL A 68 -11.10 8.34 -18.83
CA VAL A 68 -12.07 7.24 -19.01
C VAL A 68 -13.49 7.78 -18.86
N LYS A 69 -14.41 7.35 -19.75
CA LYS A 69 -15.82 7.77 -19.71
C LYS A 69 -16.49 7.31 -18.41
N ARG A 70 -17.21 8.22 -17.75
CA ARG A 70 -17.83 8.01 -16.43
C ARG A 70 -18.84 6.84 -16.44
N GLU A 71 -19.57 6.70 -17.54
CA GLU A 71 -20.59 5.68 -17.75
C GLU A 71 -20.04 4.24 -17.67
N CYS A 72 -18.83 3.99 -18.20
CA CYS A 72 -18.20 2.67 -18.15
C CYS A 72 -17.78 2.31 -16.73
N ILE A 73 -17.23 3.27 -15.98
CA ILE A 73 -16.79 3.07 -14.59
C ILE A 73 -18.00 2.76 -13.70
N ASP A 74 -19.06 3.55 -13.82
CA ASP A 74 -20.26 3.39 -12.98
C ASP A 74 -21.00 2.08 -13.29
N MET A 75 -21.03 1.63 -14.56
CA MET A 75 -21.61 0.34 -14.94
C MET A 75 -20.82 -0.85 -14.39
N VAL A 76 -19.48 -0.80 -14.45
CA VAL A 76 -18.62 -1.86 -13.88
C VAL A 76 -18.74 -1.88 -12.35
N ILE A 77 -18.65 -0.72 -11.70
CA ILE A 77 -18.71 -0.61 -10.23
C ILE A 77 -20.08 -1.03 -9.69
N GLY A 78 -21.17 -0.72 -10.40
CA GLY A 78 -22.53 -1.06 -9.99
C GLY A 78 -22.92 -2.52 -10.20
N LYS A 79 -22.20 -3.26 -11.05
CA LYS A 79 -22.48 -4.68 -11.37
C LYS A 79 -21.43 -5.66 -10.82
N SER A 80 -20.26 -5.18 -10.40
CA SER A 80 -19.18 -6.00 -9.84
C SER A 80 -19.29 -6.21 -8.34
N TYR A 81 -19.05 -7.44 -7.88
CA TYR A 81 -18.94 -7.79 -6.46
C TYR A 81 -17.72 -7.09 -5.81
N VAL A 82 -17.70 -7.03 -4.47
CA VAL A 82 -16.62 -6.36 -3.71
C VAL A 82 -15.23 -6.93 -4.06
N GLY A 83 -15.14 -8.24 -4.30
CA GLY A 83 -13.91 -8.93 -4.70
C GLY A 83 -13.43 -8.56 -6.12
N ASP A 84 -14.34 -8.54 -7.09
CA ASP A 84 -14.01 -8.15 -8.47
C ASP A 84 -13.48 -6.72 -8.53
N TRP A 85 -14.09 -5.83 -7.76
CA TRP A 85 -13.61 -4.46 -7.68
C TRP A 85 -12.22 -4.37 -7.06
N PHE A 86 -11.92 -5.14 -6.01
CA PHE A 86 -10.59 -5.18 -5.43
C PHE A 86 -9.54 -5.69 -6.42
N LEU A 87 -9.87 -6.71 -7.22
CA LEU A 87 -9.01 -7.19 -8.30
C LEU A 87 -8.78 -6.12 -9.37
N ILE A 88 -9.83 -5.42 -9.81
CA ILE A 88 -9.72 -4.31 -10.77
C ILE A 88 -8.86 -3.17 -10.19
N TYR A 89 -9.00 -2.87 -8.91
CA TYR A 89 -8.18 -1.89 -8.21
C TYR A 89 -6.70 -2.31 -8.16
N LEU A 90 -6.41 -3.57 -7.81
CA LEU A 90 -5.05 -4.12 -7.79
C LEU A 90 -4.44 -4.11 -9.19
N LEU A 91 -5.23 -4.46 -10.21
CA LEU A 91 -4.83 -4.43 -11.60
C LEU A 91 -4.46 -3.00 -12.04
N GLY A 92 -5.29 -2.00 -11.69
CA GLY A 92 -5.03 -0.60 -12.01
C GLY A 92 -3.82 0.01 -11.30
N GLN A 93 -3.38 -0.56 -10.17
CA GLN A 93 -2.13 -0.16 -9.53
C GLN A 93 -0.88 -0.73 -10.21
N ASN A 94 -1.00 -1.88 -10.87
CA ASN A 94 0.12 -2.58 -11.49
C ASN A 94 0.25 -2.32 -13.00
N ILE A 95 -0.82 -1.85 -13.66
CA ILE A 95 -0.88 -1.65 -15.11
C ILE A 95 -0.87 -0.16 -15.47
N ASP A 96 -0.24 0.19 -16.61
CA ASP A 96 -0.24 1.54 -17.15
C ASP A 96 -1.65 2.07 -17.41
N SER A 97 -1.81 3.38 -17.25
CA SER A 97 -3.11 4.04 -17.35
C SER A 97 -3.82 3.89 -18.70
N VAL A 98 -3.06 3.69 -19.79
CA VAL A 98 -3.60 3.48 -21.14
C VAL A 98 -4.14 2.07 -21.29
N ILE A 99 -3.37 1.05 -20.91
CA ILE A 99 -3.77 -0.36 -21.03
C ILE A 99 -4.95 -0.66 -20.12
N PHE A 100 -4.96 -0.11 -18.90
CA PHE A 100 -6.07 -0.30 -17.96
C PHE A 100 -7.40 0.24 -18.51
N LYS A 101 -7.36 1.31 -19.31
CA LYS A 101 -8.55 1.86 -19.96
C LYS A 101 -9.15 0.90 -20.98
N ASP A 102 -8.32 0.25 -21.79
CA ASP A 102 -8.78 -0.71 -22.80
C ASP A 102 -9.39 -1.95 -22.13
N VAL A 103 -8.74 -2.43 -21.06
CA VAL A 103 -9.26 -3.53 -20.23
C VAL A 103 -10.62 -3.17 -19.63
N LEU A 104 -10.77 -1.97 -19.06
CA LEU A 104 -12.03 -1.55 -18.46
C LEU A 104 -13.15 -1.42 -19.50
N HIS A 105 -12.82 -0.96 -20.71
CA HIS A 105 -13.78 -0.84 -21.81
C HIS A 105 -14.27 -2.22 -22.29
N GLU A 106 -13.36 -3.19 -22.44
CA GLU A 106 -13.70 -4.56 -22.81
C GLU A 106 -14.50 -5.27 -21.71
N LEU A 107 -14.16 -5.03 -20.44
CA LEU A 107 -14.93 -5.52 -19.29
C LEU A 107 -16.34 -4.95 -19.28
N ALA A 108 -16.52 -3.64 -19.48
CA ALA A 108 -17.84 -3.03 -19.55
C ALA A 108 -18.68 -3.61 -20.71
N LYS A 109 -18.07 -3.85 -21.86
CA LYS A 109 -18.72 -4.47 -23.02
C LYS A 109 -19.17 -5.91 -22.72
N LYS A 110 -18.30 -6.73 -22.12
CA LYS A 110 -18.62 -8.12 -21.73
C LYS A 110 -19.68 -8.19 -20.62
N LEU A 111 -19.66 -7.27 -19.66
CA LEU A 111 -20.67 -7.19 -18.59
C LEU A 111 -22.04 -6.77 -19.13
N GLY A 112 -22.07 -5.85 -20.11
CA GLY A 112 -23.29 -5.47 -20.81
C GLY A 112 -23.88 -6.61 -21.66
N TYR A 113 -23.02 -7.41 -22.32
CA TYR A 113 -23.44 -8.62 -23.02
C TYR A 113 -23.96 -9.69 -22.05
N ARG A 114 -23.21 -10.01 -20.98
CA ARG A 114 -23.57 -11.03 -20.00
C ARG A 114 -24.87 -10.74 -19.23
N SER A 115 -25.26 -9.48 -19.07
CA SER A 115 -26.58 -9.16 -18.48
C SER A 115 -27.75 -9.53 -19.39
N ARG A 116 -27.55 -9.62 -20.72
CA ARG A 116 -28.63 -9.98 -21.65
C ARG A 116 -28.97 -11.46 -21.57
N ASP A 117 -27.97 -12.33 -21.49
CA ASP A 117 -28.16 -13.78 -21.34
C ASP A 117 -28.85 -14.20 -20.04
N ILE A 118 -28.70 -13.44 -18.94
CA ILE A 118 -29.33 -13.77 -17.64
C ILE A 118 -30.80 -13.32 -17.57
N GLY A 119 -31.23 -12.42 -18.47
CA GLY A 119 -32.61 -11.93 -18.51
C GLY A 119 -33.58 -12.80 -19.33
N GLU A 120 -33.10 -13.84 -20.00
CA GLU A 120 -33.89 -14.72 -20.89
C GLU A 120 -34.13 -16.14 -20.32
N THR A 121 -33.96 -16.34 -19.00
CA THR A 121 -34.38 -17.57 -18.28
C THR A 121 -35.32 -17.23 -17.14
#